data_AF-A0A2H0A0H1-F1
#
_entry.id   AF-A0A2H0A0H1-F1
#
_cell.length_a   1.000
_cell.length_b   1.000
_cell.length_c   1.000
_cell.angle_alpha   90.00
_cell.angle_beta   90.00
_cell.angle_gamma   90.00
#
_symmetry.space_group_name_H-M   'P 1'
#
loop_
_entity.id
_entity.type
_entity.pdbx_description
1 polymer ?
#
loop_
_entity_poly.entity_id
_entity_poly.type
_entity_poly.pdbx_seq_one_letter_code
_entity_poly.pdbx_strand_id
1 'polypeptide(L)'
;MKQKFLKCESDRCEVLADDFFSHAVGNAHKSRFNNVIADVVRVYPDAILIGAIAAAKYIRPPVEPRMTYDVDILLPEQDFEAFLADDMPPETVNALESLFEDSDSAMHSVKHRQTGIYVDFLSVQSKPVKKKLIRQIL
;
A
#
# COMPACT_ATOMS: atom_id res chain seq x y z
N MET A 1 10.68 -8.31 -37.57
CA MET A 1 9.73 -7.23 -37.24
C MET A 1 10.42 -6.32 -36.22
N LYS A 2 10.76 -5.07 -36.56
CA LYS A 2 11.41 -4.14 -35.62
C LYS A 2 10.35 -3.63 -34.64
N GLN A 3 10.37 -4.09 -33.39
CA GLN A 3 9.55 -3.50 -32.33
C GLN A 3 10.01 -2.06 -32.10
N LYS A 4 9.13 -1.09 -32.39
CA LYS A 4 9.34 0.31 -32.01
C LYS A 4 9.12 0.39 -30.49
N PHE A 5 10.21 0.40 -29.74
CA PHE A 5 10.17 0.73 -28.32
C PHE A 5 9.66 2.17 -28.18
N LEU A 6 8.55 2.36 -27.49
CA LEU A 6 8.08 3.68 -27.07
C LEU A 6 9.13 4.24 -26.11
N LYS A 7 9.96 5.16 -26.63
CA LYS A 7 10.90 5.94 -25.85
C LYS A 7 10.08 7.01 -25.12
N CYS A 8 9.83 6.80 -23.83
CA CYS A 8 9.05 7.72 -23.01
C CYS A 8 9.88 8.98 -22.71
N GLU A 9 9.61 10.06 -23.43
CA GLU A 9 10.27 11.37 -23.28
C GLU A 9 9.32 12.48 -22.83
N SER A 10 8.17 12.17 -22.21
CA SER A 10 7.32 13.21 -21.60
C SER A 10 6.61 12.71 -20.34
N ASP A 11 6.21 13.66 -19.50
CA ASP A 11 5.46 13.53 -18.23
C ASP A 11 4.19 12.64 -18.31
N ARG A 12 3.80 12.23 -19.53
CA ARG A 12 2.78 11.22 -19.80
C ARG A 12 3.14 9.81 -19.34
N CYS A 13 4.40 9.53 -19.01
CA CYS A 13 4.81 8.20 -18.55
C CYS A 13 4.53 7.94 -17.06
N GLU A 14 4.43 8.99 -16.22
CA GLU A 14 3.96 8.86 -14.83
C GLU A 14 2.46 8.48 -14.75
N VAL A 15 1.73 8.75 -15.84
CA VAL A 15 0.28 8.51 -15.95
C VAL A 15 -0.05 7.04 -16.27
N LEU A 16 0.93 6.20 -16.68
CA LEU A 16 0.65 4.83 -17.12
C LEU A 16 0.22 3.88 -15.99
N ALA A 17 0.68 4.09 -14.76
CA ALA A 17 0.16 3.32 -13.62
C ALA A 17 -1.29 3.71 -13.32
N ASP A 18 -1.59 5.01 -13.27
CA ASP A 18 -2.93 5.52 -12.99
C ASP A 18 -3.94 5.21 -14.12
N ASP A 19 -3.51 5.23 -15.39
CA ASP A 19 -4.37 4.92 -16.55
C ASP A 19 -4.64 3.42 -16.74
N PHE A 20 -3.71 2.54 -16.36
CA PHE A 20 -3.96 1.09 -16.39
C PHE A 20 -5.06 0.69 -15.39
N PHE A 21 -5.15 1.39 -14.26
CA PHE A 21 -6.18 1.14 -13.24
C PHE A 21 -7.49 1.91 -13.48
N SER A 22 -7.47 3.06 -14.17
CA SER A 22 -8.68 3.82 -14.50
C SER A 22 -9.49 3.17 -15.65
N HIS A 23 -8.84 2.44 -16.56
CA HIS A 23 -9.52 1.80 -17.69
C HIS A 23 -10.25 0.50 -17.36
N ALA A 24 -9.91 -0.19 -16.26
CA ALA A 24 -10.60 -1.42 -15.85
C ALA A 24 -11.95 -1.14 -15.15
N VAL A 25 -12.16 0.07 -14.63
CA VAL A 25 -13.36 0.44 -13.86
C VAL A 25 -13.74 1.87 -14.21
N GLY A 26 -14.78 2.03 -15.03
CA GLY A 26 -15.21 3.30 -15.64
C GLY A 26 -15.03 4.56 -14.76
N ASN A 27 -14.39 5.55 -15.37
CA ASN A 27 -14.06 6.89 -14.83
C ASN A 27 -15.05 7.48 -13.81
N ALA A 28 -14.59 7.64 -12.56
CA ALA A 28 -15.06 8.67 -11.61
C ALA A 28 -14.14 8.90 -10.37
N HIS A 29 -13.09 8.09 -10.15
CA HIS A 29 -12.28 8.16 -8.94
C HIS A 29 -10.81 8.43 -9.26
N LYS A 30 -10.31 9.61 -8.86
CA LYS A 30 -8.87 9.80 -8.61
C LYS A 30 -8.38 8.61 -7.78
N SER A 31 -7.29 7.97 -8.22
CA SER A 31 -6.80 6.66 -7.78
C SER A 31 -7.04 6.36 -6.29
N ARG A 32 -7.92 5.40 -6.00
CA ARG A 32 -8.30 4.99 -4.63
C ARG A 32 -7.06 4.66 -3.78
N PHE A 33 -6.02 4.11 -4.39
CA PHE A 33 -4.74 3.83 -3.75
C PHE A 33 -3.98 5.11 -3.38
N ASN A 34 -3.97 6.14 -4.24
CA ASN A 34 -3.30 7.41 -3.92
C ASN A 34 -3.95 8.11 -2.71
N ASN A 35 -5.27 8.01 -2.57
CA ASN A 35 -5.96 8.54 -1.38
C ASN A 35 -5.54 7.77 -0.12
N VAL A 36 -5.54 6.43 -0.18
CA VAL A 36 -5.09 5.58 0.93
C VAL A 36 -3.66 5.93 1.34
N ILE A 37 -2.74 6.03 0.37
CA ILE A 37 -1.34 6.38 0.62
C ILE A 37 -1.24 7.77 1.26
N ALA A 38 -1.98 8.76 0.75
CA ALA A 38 -1.97 10.12 1.31
C ALA A 38 -2.49 10.14 2.75
N ASP A 39 -3.52 9.36 3.05
CA ASP A 39 -4.11 9.26 4.39
C ASP A 39 -3.19 8.48 5.36
N VAL A 40 -2.48 7.45 4.89
CA VAL A 40 -1.41 6.80 5.67
C VAL A 40 -0.30 7.79 6.04
N VAL A 41 0.20 8.59 5.08
CA VAL A 41 1.29 9.55 5.33
C VAL A 41 0.88 10.65 6.31
N ARG A 42 -0.41 10.98 6.42
CA ARG A 42 -0.90 11.92 7.44
C ARG A 42 -0.79 11.37 8.85
N VAL A 43 -0.94 10.05 9.02
CA VAL A 43 -0.84 9.37 10.31
C VAL A 43 0.61 9.03 10.63
N TYR A 44 1.33 8.51 9.63
CA TYR A 44 2.70 8.03 9.75
C TYR A 44 3.58 8.72 8.68
N PRO A 45 4.14 9.91 8.97
CA PRO A 45 4.91 10.69 8.00
C PRO A 45 6.16 9.98 7.47
N ASP A 46 6.76 9.12 8.30
CA ASP A 46 7.97 8.36 7.99
C ASP A 46 7.68 6.95 7.44
N ALA A 47 6.41 6.65 7.14
CA ALA A 47 6.00 5.39 6.53
C ALA A 47 6.56 5.22 5.12
N ILE A 48 6.99 4.01 4.80
CA ILE A 48 7.56 3.66 3.49
C ILE A 48 6.59 2.74 2.75
N LEU A 49 6.16 3.19 1.57
CA LEU A 49 5.36 2.38 0.65
C LEU A 49 6.21 1.23 0.09
N ILE A 50 5.75 -0.01 0.26
CA ILE A 50 6.39 -1.21 -0.26
C ILE A 50 5.40 -2.07 -1.06
N GLY A 51 5.79 -3.30 -1.39
CA GLY A 51 4.89 -4.25 -2.04
C GLY A 51 4.55 -3.93 -3.50
N ALA A 52 3.40 -4.43 -3.94
CA ALA A 52 3.02 -4.40 -5.35
C ALA A 52 2.69 -2.97 -5.85
N ILE A 53 2.12 -2.12 -5.00
CA ILE A 53 1.86 -0.71 -5.35
C ILE A 53 3.17 0.08 -5.49
N ALA A 54 4.15 -0.12 -4.60
CA ALA A 54 5.47 0.48 -4.75
C ALA A 54 6.13 0.02 -6.06
N ALA A 55 6.08 -1.29 -6.35
CA ALA A 55 6.61 -1.84 -7.60
C ALA A 55 5.95 -1.21 -8.82
N ALA A 56 4.63 -1.07 -8.84
CA ALA A 56 3.88 -0.45 -9.93
C ALA A 56 4.23 1.03 -10.14
N LYS A 57 4.54 1.76 -9.08
CA LYS A 57 4.90 3.18 -9.14
C LYS A 57 6.35 3.43 -9.53
N TYR A 58 7.28 2.60 -9.03
CA TYR A 58 8.72 2.90 -9.11
C TYR A 58 9.50 1.98 -10.06
N ILE A 59 9.01 0.78 -10.35
CA ILE A 59 9.68 -0.14 -11.28
C ILE A 59 9.18 0.14 -12.70
N ARG A 60 10.11 0.58 -13.55
CA ARG A 60 9.82 0.87 -14.96
C ARG A 60 9.71 -0.43 -15.79
N PRO A 61 9.00 -0.39 -16.94
CA PRO A 61 8.86 -1.53 -17.86
C PRO A 61 10.20 -2.21 -18.21
N PRO A 62 10.22 -3.50 -18.57
CA PRO A 62 9.11 -4.26 -19.18
C PRO A 62 8.27 -5.11 -18.21
N VAL A 63 8.48 -4.99 -16.90
CA VAL A 63 7.72 -5.78 -15.93
C VAL A 63 6.36 -5.12 -15.71
N GLU A 64 5.29 -5.76 -16.19
CA GLU A 64 3.93 -5.35 -15.84
C GLU A 64 3.71 -5.55 -14.34
N PRO A 65 3.15 -4.55 -13.63
CA PRO A 65 2.87 -4.70 -12.22
C PRO A 65 1.85 -5.81 -11.97
N ARG A 66 2.05 -6.55 -10.88
CA ARG A 66 1.08 -7.55 -10.44
C ARG A 66 -0.20 -6.85 -9.99
N MET A 67 -1.34 -7.47 -10.28
CA MET A 67 -2.62 -7.05 -9.73
C MET A 67 -2.58 -7.21 -8.19
N THR A 68 -3.04 -6.18 -7.48
CA THR A 68 -3.03 -6.11 -6.02
C THR A 68 -4.27 -5.37 -5.53
N TYR A 69 -4.68 -5.62 -4.30
CA TYR A 69 -5.95 -5.12 -3.74
C TYR A 69 -5.76 -4.39 -2.40
N ASP A 70 -4.52 -4.24 -2.00
CA ASP A 70 -3.99 -3.83 -0.71
C ASP A 70 -2.83 -2.84 -0.89
N VAL A 71 -2.46 -2.20 0.20
CA VAL A 71 -1.32 -1.30 0.30
C VAL A 71 -0.42 -1.80 1.42
N ASP A 72 0.79 -2.22 1.06
CA ASP A 72 1.81 -2.62 2.03
C ASP A 72 2.62 -1.41 2.50
N ILE A 73 2.66 -1.20 3.80
CA ILE A 73 3.34 -0.07 4.44
C ILE A 73 4.36 -0.58 5.44
N LEU A 74 5.61 -0.15 5.29
CA LEU A 74 6.65 -0.36 6.28
C LEU A 74 6.67 0.85 7.23
N LEU A 75 6.36 0.60 8.51
CA LEU A 75 6.43 1.62 9.55
C LEU A 75 7.82 1.63 10.20
N PRO A 76 8.29 2.79 10.70
CA PRO A 76 9.39 2.82 11.67
C PRO A 76 9.08 1.90 12.86
N GLU A 77 10.11 1.26 13.42
CA GLU A 77 9.92 0.26 14.48
C GLU A 77 9.18 0.81 15.69
N GLN A 78 9.48 2.06 16.09
CA GLN A 78 8.79 2.71 17.20
C GLN A 78 7.29 2.87 16.93
N ASP A 79 6.92 3.28 15.72
CA ASP A 79 5.51 3.46 15.33
C ASP A 79 4.79 2.13 15.21
N PHE A 80 5.49 1.11 14.71
CA PHE A 80 4.96 -0.25 14.60
C PHE A 80 4.72 -0.87 15.98
N GLU A 81 5.67 -0.72 16.92
CA GLU A 81 5.54 -1.17 18.30
C GLU A 81 4.40 -0.44 19.03
N ALA A 82 4.31 0.89 18.85
CA ALA A 82 3.23 1.71 19.40
C ALA A 82 1.86 1.27 18.85
N PHE A 83 1.76 1.05 17.54
CA PHE A 83 0.55 0.54 16.90
C PHE A 83 0.14 -0.82 17.46
N LEU A 84 1.11 -1.72 17.65
CA LEU A 84 0.88 -3.04 18.22
C LEU A 84 0.45 -3.05 19.68
N ALA A 85 1.02 -2.15 20.47
CA ALA A 85 0.75 -2.03 21.89
C ALA A 85 -0.52 -1.21 22.18
N ASP A 86 -1.14 -0.61 21.16
CA ASP A 86 -2.18 0.42 21.29
C ASP A 86 -1.71 1.58 22.20
N ASP A 87 -0.42 1.92 22.09
CA ASP A 87 0.28 2.95 22.87
C ASP A 87 0.71 4.10 21.96
N MET A 88 -0.29 4.78 21.39
CA MET A 88 -0.10 5.89 20.46
C MET A 88 -0.64 7.20 21.04
N PRO A 89 -0.12 8.35 20.59
CA PRO A 89 -0.68 9.65 20.96
C PRO A 89 -2.17 9.74 20.58
N PRO A 90 -3.02 10.40 21.40
CA PRO A 90 -4.47 10.50 21.13
C PRO A 90 -4.80 11.07 19.76
N GLU A 91 -4.00 12.01 19.24
CA GLU A 91 -4.15 12.56 17.91
C GLU A 91 -3.99 11.51 16.80
N THR A 92 -3.05 10.58 16.96
CA THR A 92 -2.78 9.49 16.02
C THR A 92 -3.92 8.48 16.05
N VAL A 93 -4.40 8.12 17.24
CA VAL A 93 -5.56 7.22 17.42
C VAL A 93 -6.80 7.80 16.75
N ASN A 94 -7.13 9.07 17.02
CA ASN A 94 -8.27 9.74 16.41
C ASN A 94 -8.18 9.79 14.88
N ALA A 95 -6.97 10.06 14.36
CA ALA A 95 -6.74 10.05 12.91
C ALA A 95 -6.96 8.65 12.32
N LEU A 96 -6.38 7.62 12.93
CA LEU A 96 -6.56 6.22 12.52
C LEU A 96 -8.03 5.81 12.52
N GLU A 97 -8.76 6.04 13.61
CA GLU A 97 -10.16 5.67 13.72
C GLU A 97 -11.06 6.41 12.71
N SER A 98 -10.71 7.65 12.37
CA SER A 98 -11.45 8.45 11.40
C SER A 98 -11.26 7.98 9.95
N LEU A 99 -10.09 7.41 9.65
CA LEU A 99 -9.68 7.02 8.29
C LEU A 99 -9.84 5.51 8.04
N PHE A 100 -9.68 4.69 9.07
CA PHE A 100 -9.59 3.24 8.99
C PHE A 100 -10.56 2.57 9.97
N GLU A 101 -10.98 1.37 9.60
CA GLU A 101 -11.69 0.42 10.46
C GLU A 101 -10.79 -0.78 10.75
N ASP A 102 -10.99 -1.40 11.92
CA ASP A 102 -10.34 -2.65 12.26
C ASP A 102 -10.64 -3.69 11.19
N SER A 103 -9.63 -4.51 10.87
CA SER A 103 -9.84 -5.64 9.97
C SER A 103 -9.94 -6.93 10.77
N ASP A 104 -10.79 -7.85 10.32
CA ASP A 104 -10.90 -9.20 10.88
C ASP A 104 -9.64 -10.06 10.65
N SER A 105 -8.61 -9.49 10.00
CA SER A 105 -7.33 -10.15 9.78
C SER A 105 -6.56 -10.18 11.10
N ALA A 106 -6.14 -11.38 11.49
CA ALA A 106 -5.51 -11.63 12.77
C ALA A 106 -4.15 -10.93 12.99
N MET A 107 -3.65 -10.10 12.05
CA MET A 107 -2.32 -9.50 12.14
C MET A 107 -2.24 -8.17 11.35
N HIS A 108 -1.93 -7.07 12.05
CA HIS A 108 -1.37 -5.80 11.56
C HIS A 108 -2.02 -5.09 10.36
N SER A 109 -3.27 -5.37 10.03
CA SER A 109 -3.93 -4.71 8.92
C SER A 109 -5.20 -3.98 9.31
N VAL A 110 -5.39 -2.84 8.66
CA VAL A 110 -6.56 -1.97 8.80
C VAL A 110 -7.23 -1.82 7.45
N LYS A 111 -8.50 -1.45 7.43
CA LYS A 111 -9.24 -1.25 6.19
C LYS A 111 -9.63 0.22 6.05
N HIS A 112 -9.26 0.84 4.94
CA HIS A 112 -9.57 2.24 4.71
C HIS A 112 -11.08 2.43 4.51
N ARG A 113 -11.73 3.27 5.31
CA ARG A 113 -13.19 3.38 5.36
C ARG A 113 -13.80 3.81 4.03
N GLN A 114 -13.19 4.80 3.37
CA GLN A 114 -13.76 5.37 2.14
C GLN A 114 -13.55 4.46 0.93
N THR A 115 -12.41 3.77 0.87
CA THR A 115 -12.02 3.01 -0.32
C THR A 115 -12.15 1.51 -0.13
N GLY A 116 -12.33 1.00 1.09
CA GLY A 116 -12.38 -0.42 1.40
C GLY A 116 -11.07 -1.19 1.09
N ILE A 117 -9.99 -0.48 0.77
CA ILE A 117 -8.68 -1.06 0.49
C ILE A 117 -8.02 -1.42 1.83
N TYR A 118 -7.41 -2.59 1.90
CA TYR A 118 -6.65 -3.03 3.06
C TYR A 118 -5.27 -2.38 3.08
N VAL A 119 -4.81 -2.02 4.27
CA VAL A 119 -3.47 -1.51 4.52
C VAL A 119 -2.78 -2.43 5.50
N ASP A 120 -1.70 -3.03 5.04
CA ASP A 120 -0.90 -3.97 5.83
C ASP A 120 0.30 -3.22 6.41
N PHE A 121 0.33 -3.07 7.73
CA PHE A 121 1.46 -2.49 8.43
C PHE A 121 2.52 -3.56 8.71
N LEU A 122 3.76 -3.26 8.35
CA LEU A 122 4.91 -4.14 8.44
C LEU A 122 6.06 -3.43 9.16
N SER A 123 6.98 -4.22 9.70
CA SER A 123 8.23 -3.75 10.31
C SER A 123 9.39 -4.60 9.79
N VAL A 124 10.61 -4.02 9.72
CA VAL A 124 11.79 -4.75 9.27
C VAL A 124 12.27 -5.77 10.30
N GLN A 125 11.92 -5.57 11.57
CA GLN A 125 12.23 -6.47 12.68
C GLN A 125 11.12 -7.50 12.94
N SER A 126 9.95 -7.35 12.31
CA SER A 126 8.84 -8.28 12.45
C SER A 126 9.26 -9.71 12.04
N LYS A 127 9.01 -10.67 12.94
CA LYS A 127 9.29 -12.08 12.69
C LYS A 127 8.06 -12.76 12.11
N PRO A 128 8.21 -13.70 11.15
CA PRO A 128 7.08 -14.47 10.65
C PRO A 128 6.33 -15.14 11.80
N VAL A 129 5.02 -14.91 11.87
CA VAL A 129 4.16 -15.30 12.99
C VAL A 129 4.28 -16.81 13.29
N LYS A 130 4.50 -17.67 12.28
CA LYS A 130 4.78 -19.11 12.47
C LYS A 130 5.62 -19.73 11.33
N LYS A 131 6.77 -20.33 11.67
CA LYS A 131 7.59 -21.17 10.74
C LYS A 131 6.82 -22.35 10.10
N LYS A 132 5.73 -22.82 10.72
CA LYS A 132 4.98 -24.00 10.25
C LYS A 132 4.14 -23.75 9.00
N LEU A 133 3.58 -22.55 8.83
CA LEU A 133 2.71 -22.22 7.68
C LEU A 133 3.51 -22.07 6.37
N ILE A 134 4.71 -21.48 6.44
CA ILE A 134 5.59 -21.29 5.27
C ILE A 134 5.98 -22.63 4.62
N ARG A 135 6.06 -23.73 5.37
CA ARG A 135 6.36 -25.06 4.82
C ARG A 135 5.27 -25.62 3.90
N GLN A 136 4.06 -25.07 3.90
CA GLN A 136 2.93 -25.58 3.11
C GLN A 136 2.56 -24.69 1.92
N ILE A 137 3.26 -23.57 1.71
CA ILE A 137 2.94 -22.59 0.65
C ILE A 137 4.08 -22.48 -0.38
N LEU A 138 5.23 -23.14 -0.15
CA LEU A 138 6.34 -23.24 -1.12
C LEU A 138 6.20 -24.46 -2.03
#